data_AF-A0A9W6ZXL4-F1
#
_entry.id   AF-A0A9W6ZXL4-F1
#
_cell.length_a   1.000
_cell.length_b   1.000
_cell.length_c   1.000
_cell.angle_alpha   90.00
_cell.angle_beta   90.00
_cell.angle_gamma   90.00
#
_symmetry.space_group_name_H-M   'P 1'
#
loop_
_entity.id
_entity.type
_entity.pdbx_description
1 polymer ?
#
loop_
_entity_poly.entity_id
_entity_poly.type
_entity_poly.pdbx_seq_one_letter_code
_entity_poly.pdbx_strand_id
1 'polypeptide(L)'
;MNRPKEIPGVVRVQNEGLFNSLFSDPGPSAGGGSPTSMSQQDIAARYRKRQAKIHEIEEAMERSMVREKRFLQHKDKVNRQMKEHSRKVKEKVSEIAMKKEENFRVLRNDITQGHVLAAEIGDWLVNHETSQRAKVKKQYDTWNSTVYDRINDQIHDSLNAKSYKEIHREKLKHYNKFLEVTNAKGSVFRDIIIESEYDPLLPNRENSIRVKTEVLKDPIKRSVQRTLEEQGLSKSVVHPRETLDVLEWATGKIEATPHGFFAKMMKEGRTANPKKSKTQQSRVSSCLDQYNIARGTAVLNKEFPAGKRTKHPPKKRVDPIFGVGE
;
A
#
# COMPACT_ATOMS: atom_id res chain seq x y z
N MET A 1 -36.28 -10.49 7.14
CA MET A 1 -37.73 -10.76 7.12
C MET A 1 -38.33 -10.07 5.90
N ASN A 2 -38.60 -10.82 4.83
CA ASN A 2 -39.18 -10.30 3.59
C ASN A 2 -40.38 -11.18 3.21
N ARG A 3 -41.56 -10.56 3.08
CA ARG A 3 -42.80 -11.20 2.62
C ARG A 3 -42.69 -11.57 1.13
N PRO A 4 -43.24 -12.71 0.68
CA PRO A 4 -43.39 -12.97 -0.75
C PRO A 4 -44.48 -12.07 -1.35
N LYS A 5 -44.20 -11.49 -2.52
CA LYS A 5 -45.13 -10.67 -3.32
C LYS A 5 -46.10 -11.58 -4.08
N GLU A 6 -47.39 -11.25 -3.98
CA GLU A 6 -48.50 -11.86 -4.70
C GLU A 6 -48.42 -11.56 -6.21
N ILE A 7 -48.86 -12.53 -7.02
CA ILE A 7 -49.00 -12.41 -8.49
C ILE A 7 -50.43 -11.92 -8.78
N PRO A 8 -50.64 -10.81 -9.52
CA PRO A 8 -51.98 -10.38 -9.89
C PRO A 8 -52.46 -11.05 -11.19
N GLY A 9 -53.70 -11.53 -11.17
CA GLY A 9 -54.62 -11.37 -12.32
C GLY A 9 -54.80 -12.57 -13.25
N VAL A 10 -55.55 -13.58 -12.83
CA VAL A 10 -56.39 -14.37 -13.76
C VAL A 10 -57.77 -13.72 -13.76
N VAL A 11 -58.08 -12.94 -14.80
CA VAL A 11 -59.42 -12.41 -15.03
C VAL A 11 -60.31 -13.56 -15.48
N ARG A 12 -61.20 -14.01 -14.60
CA ARG A 12 -62.22 -15.02 -14.87
C ARG A 12 -63.44 -14.30 -15.46
N VAL A 13 -63.57 -14.29 -16.79
CA VAL A 13 -64.78 -13.79 -17.43
C VAL A 13 -65.85 -14.87 -17.33
N GLN A 14 -66.69 -14.76 -16.31
CA GLN A 14 -67.98 -15.43 -16.25
C GLN A 14 -68.93 -14.67 -17.16
N ASN A 15 -69.35 -15.29 -18.27
CA ASN A 15 -70.61 -14.92 -18.90
C ASN A 15 -71.13 -16.07 -19.78
N GLU A 16 -71.37 -17.21 -19.15
CA GLU A 16 -71.98 -18.37 -19.81
C GLU A 16 -73.49 -18.17 -20.07
N GLY A 17 -74.11 -17.13 -19.50
CA GLY A 17 -75.54 -16.82 -19.69
C GLY A 17 -75.88 -16.14 -21.03
N LEU A 18 -74.93 -15.46 -21.68
CA LEU A 18 -75.17 -14.72 -22.93
C LEU A 18 -74.91 -15.54 -24.20
N PHE A 19 -74.29 -16.73 -24.09
CA PHE A 19 -73.96 -17.57 -25.25
C PHE A 19 -75.09 -18.53 -25.62
N ASN A 20 -75.95 -18.92 -24.65
CA ASN A 20 -77.06 -19.85 -24.89
C ASN A 20 -78.35 -19.18 -25.41
N SER A 21 -78.42 -17.84 -25.43
CA SER A 21 -79.55 -17.11 -26.02
C SER A 21 -79.39 -16.82 -27.52
N LEU A 22 -78.22 -17.10 -28.12
CA LEU A 22 -77.95 -16.84 -29.54
C LEU A 22 -78.38 -18.01 -30.47
N PHE A 23 -78.69 -19.18 -29.90
CA PHE A 23 -79.05 -20.40 -30.65
C PHE A 23 -80.49 -20.87 -30.41
N SER A 24 -81.30 -20.08 -29.72
CA SER A 24 -82.70 -20.42 -29.43
C SER A 24 -83.62 -19.28 -29.85
N ASP A 25 -84.11 -19.33 -31.09
CA ASP A 25 -85.38 -18.71 -31.51
C ASP A 25 -85.84 -19.32 -32.85
N PRO A 26 -87.07 -19.07 -33.33
CA PRO A 26 -88.33 -19.65 -32.91
C PRO A 26 -88.88 -20.62 -33.97
N GLY A 27 -89.86 -21.45 -33.61
CA GLY A 27 -90.56 -22.31 -34.58
C GLY A 27 -91.38 -21.53 -35.62
N PRO A 28 -91.83 -22.19 -36.70
CA PRO A 28 -92.98 -21.72 -37.44
C PRO A 28 -94.19 -22.62 -37.25
N SER A 29 -95.29 -21.93 -36.99
CA SER A 29 -96.68 -22.32 -37.09
C SER A 29 -97.00 -23.26 -38.24
N ALA A 30 -97.83 -24.26 -37.94
CA ALA A 30 -98.61 -25.01 -38.90
C ALA A 30 -99.59 -24.07 -39.63
N GLY A 31 -99.36 -23.87 -40.93
CA GLY A 31 -100.26 -23.21 -41.87
C GLY A 31 -100.40 -24.08 -43.11
N GLY A 32 -101.64 -24.41 -43.46
CA GLY A 32 -102.00 -25.35 -44.51
C GLY A 32 -101.62 -24.91 -45.93
N GLY A 33 -101.44 -25.90 -46.80
CA GLY A 33 -101.27 -25.71 -48.24
C GLY A 33 -101.34 -27.05 -48.97
N SER A 34 -102.37 -27.19 -49.80
CA SER A 34 -102.79 -28.37 -50.55
C SER A 34 -101.69 -29.05 -51.40
N PRO A 35 -101.77 -30.37 -51.66
CA PRO A 35 -100.79 -31.07 -52.49
C PRO A 35 -100.98 -30.70 -53.96
N THR A 36 -100.10 -29.85 -54.48
CA THR A 36 -100.02 -29.54 -55.91
C THR A 36 -98.96 -30.43 -56.54
N SER A 37 -99.33 -31.16 -57.59
CA SER A 37 -98.48 -32.11 -58.32
C SER A 37 -97.16 -31.46 -58.75
N MET A 38 -96.03 -31.96 -58.23
CA MET A 38 -94.69 -31.48 -58.60
C MET A 38 -94.33 -31.93 -60.01
N SER A 39 -93.95 -30.95 -60.85
CA SER A 39 -93.39 -31.18 -62.18
C SER A 39 -91.93 -31.65 -62.09
N GLN A 40 -91.50 -32.46 -63.07
CA GLN A 40 -90.16 -33.05 -63.20
C GLN A 40 -89.02 -31.99 -63.17
N GLN A 41 -89.33 -30.73 -63.47
CA GLN A 41 -88.38 -29.60 -63.44
C GLN A 41 -88.04 -29.11 -62.01
N ASP A 42 -88.95 -29.26 -61.04
CA ASP A 42 -88.73 -28.81 -59.65
C ASP A 42 -87.81 -29.77 -58.86
N ILE A 43 -87.83 -31.05 -59.22
CA ILE A 43 -86.94 -32.07 -58.65
C ILE A 43 -85.48 -31.78 -59.04
N ALA A 44 -85.25 -31.39 -60.29
CA ALA A 44 -83.91 -31.02 -60.78
C ALA A 44 -83.38 -29.73 -60.13
N ALA A 45 -84.25 -28.72 -59.92
CA ALA A 45 -83.88 -27.47 -59.25
C ALA A 45 -83.51 -27.69 -57.76
N ARG A 46 -84.24 -28.57 -57.05
CA ARG A 46 -83.90 -28.95 -55.67
C ARG A 46 -82.60 -29.74 -55.57
N TYR A 47 -82.32 -30.63 -56.53
CA TYR A 47 -81.05 -31.36 -56.59
C TYR A 47 -79.86 -30.41 -56.78
N ARG A 48 -79.96 -29.43 -57.70
CA ARG A 48 -78.91 -28.41 -57.90
C ARG A 48 -78.71 -27.53 -56.67
N LYS A 49 -79.79 -27.10 -56.00
CA LYS A 49 -79.70 -26.34 -54.73
C LYS A 49 -79.07 -27.16 -53.61
N ARG A 50 -79.35 -28.47 -53.54
CA ARG A 50 -78.74 -29.38 -52.57
C ARG A 50 -77.24 -29.57 -52.83
N GLN A 51 -76.84 -29.73 -54.09
CA GLN A 51 -75.43 -29.82 -54.48
C GLN A 51 -74.68 -28.51 -54.20
N ALA A 52 -75.27 -27.36 -54.52
CA ALA A 52 -74.70 -26.05 -54.18
C ALA A 52 -74.55 -25.86 -52.66
N LYS A 53 -75.54 -26.30 -51.87
CA LYS A 53 -75.48 -26.25 -50.41
C LYS A 53 -74.42 -27.21 -49.82
N ILE A 54 -74.23 -28.38 -50.42
CA ILE A 54 -73.15 -29.32 -50.03
C ILE A 54 -71.79 -28.67 -50.30
N HIS A 55 -71.59 -28.09 -51.47
CA HIS A 55 -70.35 -27.37 -51.83
C HIS A 55 -70.11 -26.15 -50.92
N GLU A 56 -71.15 -25.40 -50.57
CA GLU A 56 -71.05 -24.26 -49.64
C GLU A 56 -70.70 -24.70 -48.22
N ILE A 57 -71.24 -25.83 -47.75
CA ILE A 57 -70.88 -26.45 -46.47
C ILE A 57 -69.44 -26.95 -46.48
N GLU A 58 -69.01 -27.60 -47.57
CA GLU A 58 -67.62 -28.04 -47.75
C GLU A 58 -66.64 -26.87 -47.77
N GLU A 59 -66.94 -25.79 -48.50
CA GLU A 59 -66.15 -24.56 -48.49
C GLU A 59 -66.12 -23.89 -47.11
N ALA A 60 -67.24 -23.86 -46.39
CA ALA A 60 -67.31 -23.30 -45.05
C ALA A 60 -66.48 -24.14 -44.05
N MET A 61 -66.52 -25.46 -44.18
CA MET A 61 -65.71 -26.39 -43.40
C MET A 61 -64.21 -26.23 -43.72
N GLU A 62 -63.85 -26.06 -45.00
CA GLU A 62 -62.47 -25.81 -45.41
C GLU A 62 -61.96 -24.45 -44.90
N ARG A 63 -62.76 -23.39 -44.99
CA ARG A 63 -62.43 -22.07 -44.40
C ARG A 63 -62.27 -22.14 -42.88
N SER A 64 -63.08 -22.95 -42.20
CA SER A 64 -62.96 -23.22 -40.76
C SER A 64 -61.66 -23.96 -40.43
N MET A 65 -61.35 -25.04 -41.14
CA MET A 65 -60.10 -25.79 -40.97
C MET A 65 -58.86 -24.93 -41.25
N VAL A 66 -58.89 -24.07 -42.28
CA VAL A 66 -57.80 -23.13 -42.56
C VAL A 66 -57.63 -22.11 -41.44
N ARG A 67 -58.73 -21.62 -40.84
CA ARG A 67 -58.69 -20.69 -39.71
C ARG A 67 -58.12 -21.36 -38.46
N GLU A 68 -58.54 -22.58 -38.16
CA GLU A 68 -58.05 -23.38 -37.03
C GLU A 68 -56.55 -23.71 -37.20
N LYS A 69 -56.13 -24.11 -38.40
CA LYS A 69 -54.72 -24.35 -38.72
C LYS A 69 -53.86 -23.10 -38.52
N ARG A 70 -54.33 -21.92 -38.93
CA ARG A 70 -53.63 -20.65 -38.72
C ARG A 70 -53.55 -20.29 -37.23
N PHE A 71 -54.61 -20.54 -36.47
CA PHE A 71 -54.63 -20.32 -35.02
C PHE A 71 -53.62 -21.20 -34.29
N LEU A 72 -53.58 -22.50 -34.64
CA LEU A 72 -52.61 -23.45 -34.09
C LEU A 72 -51.16 -23.05 -34.43
N GLN A 73 -50.89 -22.69 -35.69
CA GLN A 73 -49.57 -22.20 -36.11
C GLN A 73 -49.15 -20.94 -35.35
N HIS A 74 -50.08 -20.02 -35.12
CA HIS A 74 -49.81 -18.80 -34.35
C HIS A 74 -49.51 -19.14 -32.88
N LYS A 75 -50.32 -19.99 -32.26
CA LYS A 75 -50.11 -20.48 -30.88
C LYS A 75 -48.77 -21.18 -30.72
N ASP A 76 -48.40 -22.04 -31.66
CA ASP A 76 -47.11 -22.73 -31.66
C ASP A 76 -45.94 -21.76 -31.86
N LYS A 77 -46.10 -20.74 -32.72
CA LYS A 77 -45.09 -19.69 -32.91
C LYS A 77 -44.86 -18.88 -31.63
N VAL A 78 -45.94 -18.47 -30.96
CA VAL A 78 -45.85 -17.74 -29.68
C VAL A 78 -45.21 -18.61 -28.60
N ASN A 79 -45.60 -19.88 -28.50
CA ASN A 79 -45.00 -20.82 -27.55
C ASN A 79 -43.50 -21.05 -27.82
N ARG A 80 -43.08 -21.15 -29.09
CA ARG A 80 -41.66 -21.25 -29.46
C ARG A 80 -40.90 -19.98 -29.05
N GLN A 81 -41.45 -18.80 -29.34
CA GLN A 81 -40.83 -17.54 -28.94
C GLN A 81 -40.71 -17.42 -27.41
N MET A 82 -41.75 -17.77 -26.65
CA MET A 82 -41.68 -17.75 -25.18
C MET A 82 -40.63 -18.72 -24.64
N LYS A 83 -40.53 -19.94 -25.19
CA LYS A 83 -39.49 -20.90 -24.80
C LYS A 83 -38.08 -20.41 -25.11
N GLU A 84 -37.87 -19.81 -26.29
CA GLU A 84 -36.57 -19.23 -26.67
C GLU A 84 -36.19 -18.04 -25.79
N HIS A 85 -37.15 -17.14 -25.49
CA HIS A 85 -36.92 -16.02 -24.58
C HIS A 85 -36.59 -16.52 -23.16
N SER A 86 -37.33 -17.50 -22.65
CA SER A 86 -37.05 -18.11 -21.35
C SER A 86 -35.66 -18.75 -21.30
N ARG A 87 -35.25 -19.45 -22.38
CA ARG A 87 -33.90 -20.03 -22.50
C ARG A 87 -32.82 -18.94 -22.48
N LYS A 88 -32.98 -17.88 -23.26
CA LYS A 88 -32.04 -16.74 -23.30
C LYS A 88 -31.93 -16.05 -21.94
N VAL A 89 -33.06 -15.86 -21.24
CA VAL A 89 -33.06 -15.27 -19.88
C VAL A 89 -32.32 -16.19 -18.91
N LYS A 90 -32.57 -17.50 -18.94
CA LYS A 90 -31.88 -18.48 -18.07
C LYS A 90 -30.37 -18.48 -18.32
N GLU A 91 -29.96 -18.45 -19.59
CA GLU A 91 -28.56 -18.37 -19.99
C GLU A 91 -27.91 -17.07 -19.48
N LYS A 92 -28.56 -15.91 -19.67
CA LYS A 92 -28.07 -14.63 -19.15
C LYS A 92 -27.96 -14.60 -17.63
N VAL A 93 -28.93 -15.18 -16.91
CA VAL A 93 -28.89 -15.30 -15.46
C VAL A 93 -27.72 -16.19 -15.04
N SER A 94 -27.48 -17.31 -15.73
CA SER A 94 -26.33 -18.18 -15.45
C SER A 94 -24.98 -17.51 -15.74
N GLU A 95 -24.86 -16.75 -16.83
CA GLU A 95 -23.67 -15.96 -17.15
C GLU A 95 -23.37 -14.93 -16.05
N ILE A 96 -24.40 -14.22 -15.58
CA ILE A 96 -24.25 -13.22 -14.50
C ILE A 96 -23.86 -13.91 -13.19
N ALA A 97 -24.45 -15.06 -12.87
CA ALA A 97 -24.10 -15.84 -11.68
C ALA A 97 -22.64 -16.31 -11.73
N MET A 98 -22.18 -16.85 -12.87
CA MET A 98 -20.80 -17.27 -13.07
C MET A 98 -19.80 -16.10 -12.93
N LYS A 99 -20.13 -14.93 -13.49
CA LYS A 99 -19.28 -13.72 -13.33
C LYS A 99 -19.21 -13.25 -11.89
N LYS A 100 -20.34 -13.29 -11.16
CA LYS A 100 -20.36 -12.94 -9.74
C LYS A 100 -19.55 -13.92 -8.90
N GLU A 101 -19.65 -15.22 -9.20
CA GLU A 101 -18.88 -16.26 -8.52
C GLU A 101 -17.37 -16.10 -8.76
N GLU A 102 -16.95 -15.81 -10.00
CA GLU A 102 -15.54 -15.57 -10.30
C GLU A 102 -15.01 -14.33 -9.55
N ASN A 103 -15.77 -13.24 -9.55
CA ASN A 103 -15.41 -12.04 -8.79
C ASN A 103 -15.32 -12.33 -7.29
N PHE A 104 -16.25 -13.13 -6.75
CA PHE A 104 -16.24 -13.53 -5.36
C PHE A 104 -15.01 -14.37 -5.03
N ARG A 105 -14.61 -15.28 -5.92
CA ARG A 105 -13.41 -16.10 -5.78
C ARG A 105 -12.15 -15.25 -5.74
N VAL A 106 -12.02 -14.28 -6.64
CA VAL A 106 -10.88 -13.34 -6.65
C VAL A 106 -10.83 -12.54 -5.36
N LEU A 107 -11.94 -11.92 -4.95
CA LEU A 107 -11.98 -11.12 -3.73
C LEU A 107 -11.67 -11.95 -2.48
N ARG A 108 -12.16 -13.19 -2.42
CA ARG A 108 -11.85 -14.11 -1.33
C ARG A 108 -10.37 -14.45 -1.29
N ASN A 109 -9.75 -14.71 -2.44
CA ASN A 109 -8.31 -14.97 -2.52
C ASN A 109 -7.51 -13.75 -2.05
N ASP A 110 -7.88 -12.54 -2.48
CA ASP A 110 -7.24 -11.30 -2.03
C ASP A 110 -7.32 -11.13 -0.51
N ILE A 111 -8.48 -11.42 0.09
CA ILE A 111 -8.64 -11.39 1.55
C ILE A 111 -7.73 -12.43 2.23
N THR A 112 -7.67 -13.65 1.71
CA THR A 112 -6.80 -14.69 2.29
C THR A 112 -5.32 -14.33 2.18
N GLN A 113 -4.89 -13.74 1.05
CA GLN A 113 -3.54 -13.24 0.88
C GLN A 113 -3.25 -12.07 1.83
N GLY A 114 -4.21 -11.18 2.02
CA GLY A 114 -4.13 -10.09 2.99
C GLY A 114 -3.93 -10.58 4.43
N HIS A 115 -4.61 -11.67 4.82
CA HIS A 115 -4.41 -12.30 6.13
C HIS A 115 -3.01 -12.92 6.28
N VAL A 116 -2.50 -13.59 5.25
CA VAL A 116 -1.14 -14.17 5.27
C VAL A 116 -0.11 -13.05 5.40
N LEU A 117 -0.22 -12.00 4.59
CA LEU A 117 0.68 -10.85 4.66
C LEU A 117 0.64 -10.17 6.04
N ALA A 118 -0.55 -10.02 6.63
CA ALA A 118 -0.69 -9.45 7.97
C ALA A 118 0.01 -10.31 9.04
N ALA A 119 -0.09 -11.64 8.94
CA ALA A 119 0.61 -12.56 9.83
C ALA A 119 2.14 -12.46 9.65
N GLU A 120 2.63 -12.42 8.41
CA GLU A 120 4.06 -12.26 8.10
C GLU A 120 4.62 -10.93 8.64
N ILE A 121 3.88 -9.83 8.51
CA ILE A 121 4.26 -8.54 9.09
C ILE A 121 4.29 -8.60 10.61
N GLY A 122 3.30 -9.29 11.23
CA GLY A 122 3.27 -9.52 12.66
C GLY A 122 4.50 -10.27 13.16
N ASP A 123 4.84 -11.37 12.50
CA ASP A 123 6.03 -12.18 12.81
C ASP A 123 7.32 -11.37 12.61
N TRP A 124 7.40 -10.60 11.52
CA TRP A 124 8.54 -9.73 11.26
C TRP A 124 8.72 -8.67 12.36
N LEU A 125 7.63 -8.07 12.84
CA LEU A 125 7.68 -7.07 13.90
C LEU A 125 8.16 -7.68 15.22
N VAL A 126 7.62 -8.84 15.61
CA VAL A 126 8.04 -9.58 16.81
C VAL A 126 9.52 -9.97 16.71
N ASN A 127 9.95 -10.48 15.56
CA ASN A 127 11.35 -10.84 15.29
C ASN A 127 12.27 -9.61 15.33
N HIS A 128 11.81 -8.47 14.82
CA HIS A 128 12.55 -7.22 14.88
C HIS A 128 12.70 -6.74 16.32
N GLU A 129 11.63 -6.71 17.11
CA GLU A 129 11.67 -6.30 18.52
C GLU A 129 12.57 -7.19 19.36
N THR A 130 12.43 -8.51 19.24
CA THR A 130 13.26 -9.48 19.95
C THR A 130 14.73 -9.33 19.57
N SER A 131 15.02 -9.13 18.28
CA SER A 131 16.38 -8.85 17.79
C SER A 131 16.96 -7.55 18.36
N GLN A 132 16.17 -6.49 18.44
CA GLN A 132 16.63 -5.22 19.04
C GLN A 132 16.91 -5.38 20.54
N ARG A 133 16.02 -6.04 21.28
CA ARG A 133 16.24 -6.34 22.71
C ARG A 133 17.50 -7.18 22.91
N ALA A 134 17.73 -8.19 22.06
CA ALA A 134 18.93 -9.01 22.10
C ALA A 134 20.20 -8.19 21.81
N LYS A 135 20.17 -7.27 20.85
CA LYS A 135 21.29 -6.36 20.55
C LYS A 135 21.62 -5.45 21.74
N VAL A 136 20.61 -4.83 22.34
CA VAL A 136 20.78 -3.94 23.51
C VAL A 136 21.34 -4.74 24.69
N LYS A 137 20.78 -5.92 24.97
CA LYS A 137 21.30 -6.81 26.03
C LYS A 137 22.76 -7.18 25.78
N LYS A 138 23.09 -7.61 24.55
CA LYS A 138 24.49 -7.95 24.20
C LYS A 138 25.42 -6.75 24.34
N GLN A 139 24.99 -5.56 23.93
CA GLN A 139 25.77 -4.32 24.10
C GLN A 139 25.99 -4.01 25.58
N TYR A 140 24.95 -4.16 26.40
CA TYR A 140 25.05 -4.00 27.85
C TYR A 140 26.03 -5.00 28.47
N ASP A 141 25.88 -6.30 28.19
CA ASP A 141 26.76 -7.35 28.73
C ASP A 141 28.22 -7.14 28.29
N THR A 142 28.41 -6.71 27.04
CA THR A 142 29.74 -6.35 26.51
C THR A 142 30.30 -5.13 27.23
N TRP A 143 29.50 -4.08 27.41
CA TRP A 143 29.93 -2.87 28.11
C TRP A 143 30.25 -3.18 29.56
N ASN A 144 29.43 -3.99 30.24
CA ASN A 144 29.65 -4.36 31.62
C ASN A 144 31.01 -5.05 31.79
N SER A 145 31.26 -6.10 31.01
CA SER A 145 32.51 -6.86 31.07
C SER A 145 33.75 -6.08 30.63
N THR A 146 33.64 -5.24 29.60
CA THR A 146 34.82 -4.57 29.02
C THR A 146 35.14 -3.22 29.64
N VAL A 147 34.12 -2.50 30.11
CA VAL A 147 34.23 -1.13 30.63
C VAL A 147 34.00 -1.12 32.13
N TYR A 148 32.82 -1.54 32.59
CA TYR A 148 32.42 -1.39 33.98
C TYR A 148 33.28 -2.24 34.91
N ASP A 149 33.35 -3.55 34.67
CA ASP A 149 34.09 -4.49 35.51
C ASP A 149 35.57 -4.09 35.58
N ARG A 150 36.19 -3.76 34.44
CA ARG A 150 37.60 -3.31 34.41
C ARG A 150 37.86 -2.05 35.23
N ILE A 151 36.95 -1.07 35.22
CA ILE A 151 37.08 0.15 36.01
C ILE A 151 36.80 -0.15 37.48
N ASN A 152 35.72 -0.89 37.77
CA ASN A 152 35.26 -1.19 39.11
C ASN A 152 36.28 -2.06 39.86
N ASP A 153 36.85 -3.07 39.20
CA ASP A 153 37.89 -3.92 39.75
C ASP A 153 39.14 -3.10 40.11
N GLN A 154 39.59 -2.20 39.25
CA GLN A 154 40.72 -1.31 39.57
C GLN A 154 40.44 -0.38 40.76
N ILE A 155 39.19 0.10 40.88
CA ILE A 155 38.78 0.90 42.03
C ILE A 155 38.78 0.04 43.30
N HIS A 156 38.19 -1.15 43.25
CA HIS A 156 38.16 -2.07 44.38
C HIS A 156 39.56 -2.51 44.80
N ASP A 157 40.44 -2.83 43.86
CA ASP A 157 41.83 -3.18 44.14
C ASP A 157 42.56 -2.01 44.82
N SER A 158 42.40 -0.79 44.29
CA SER A 158 42.99 0.42 44.88
C SER A 158 42.43 0.73 46.27
N LEU A 159 41.14 0.48 46.48
CA LEU A 159 40.46 0.70 47.76
C LEU A 159 40.87 -0.34 48.79
N ASN A 160 40.94 -1.62 48.40
CA ASN A 160 41.33 -2.74 49.24
C ASN A 160 42.82 -2.69 49.60
N ALA A 161 43.67 -2.15 48.70
CA ALA A 161 45.08 -1.94 48.97
C ALA A 161 45.31 -0.86 50.04
N LYS A 162 44.41 0.13 50.18
CA LYS A 162 44.52 1.18 51.20
C LYS A 162 44.08 0.64 52.57
N SER A 163 45.02 0.51 53.49
CA SER A 163 44.69 0.15 54.86
C SER A 163 44.05 1.32 55.61
N TYR A 164 43.20 1.02 56.59
CA TYR A 164 42.60 2.03 57.47
C TYR A 164 43.66 2.93 58.15
N LYS A 165 44.81 2.34 58.51
CA LYS A 165 45.92 3.08 59.14
C LYS A 165 46.51 4.13 58.19
N GLU A 166 46.63 3.82 56.91
CA GLU A 166 47.15 4.76 55.90
C GLU A 166 46.17 5.90 55.64
N ILE A 167 44.87 5.59 55.52
CA ILE A 167 43.81 6.61 55.39
C ILE A 167 43.81 7.55 56.61
N HIS A 168 43.95 6.98 57.81
CA HIS A 168 44.03 7.76 59.03
C HIS A 168 45.28 8.66 59.07
N ARG A 169 46.44 8.13 58.64
CA ARG A 169 47.69 8.89 58.52
C ARG A 169 47.57 10.05 57.53
N GLU A 170 46.95 9.85 56.37
CA GLU A 170 46.69 10.92 55.38
C GLU A 170 45.76 11.98 55.97
N LYS A 171 44.68 11.57 56.64
CA LYS A 171 43.76 12.51 57.31
C LYS A 171 44.50 13.37 58.34
N LEU A 172 45.35 12.77 59.17
CA LEU A 172 46.15 13.49 60.15
C LEU A 172 47.16 14.43 59.48
N LYS A 173 47.80 14.02 58.38
CA LYS A 173 48.73 14.87 57.62
C LYS A 173 48.04 16.15 57.13
N HIS A 174 46.87 16.04 56.52
CA HIS A 174 46.12 17.22 56.04
C HIS A 174 45.58 18.07 57.20
N TYR A 175 45.16 17.44 58.30
CA TYR A 175 44.72 18.14 59.50
C TYR A 175 45.87 18.93 60.15
N ASN A 176 47.07 18.35 60.24
CA ASN A 176 48.25 19.05 60.74
C ASN A 176 48.62 20.24 59.86
N LYS A 177 48.55 20.08 58.52
CA LYS A 177 48.77 21.19 57.59
C LYS A 177 47.76 22.34 57.80
N PHE A 178 46.50 22.01 58.09
CA PHE A 178 45.49 23.00 58.46
C PHE A 178 45.86 23.73 59.77
N LEU A 179 46.29 23.00 60.79
CA LEU A 179 46.71 23.59 62.08
C LEU A 179 47.94 24.48 61.92
N GLU A 180 48.94 24.08 61.14
CA GLU A 180 50.14 24.89 60.87
C GLU A 180 49.78 26.24 60.26
N VAL A 181 48.90 26.24 59.26
CA VAL A 181 48.46 27.48 58.58
C VAL A 181 47.60 28.32 59.52
N THR A 182 46.69 27.70 60.28
CA THR A 182 45.83 28.40 61.25
C THR A 182 46.66 29.04 62.36
N ASN A 183 47.67 28.35 62.86
CA ASN A 183 48.55 28.86 63.91
C ASN A 183 49.50 29.94 63.41
N ALA A 184 49.93 29.89 62.13
CA ALA A 184 50.82 30.91 61.55
C ALA A 184 50.11 32.23 61.23
N LYS A 185 48.86 32.19 60.75
CA LYS A 185 48.11 33.38 60.32
C LYS A 185 46.99 33.83 61.28
N GLY A 186 46.68 33.03 62.30
CA GLY A 186 45.59 33.30 63.25
C GLY A 186 44.19 32.95 62.72
N SER A 187 43.97 32.95 61.40
CA SER A 187 42.72 32.49 60.79
C SER A 187 42.90 32.03 59.34
N VAL A 188 42.06 31.08 58.92
CA VAL A 188 41.94 30.62 57.52
C VAL A 188 40.54 30.99 57.04
N PHE A 189 40.45 31.84 56.00
CA PHE A 189 39.17 32.24 55.42
C PHE A 189 38.71 31.18 54.41
N ARG A 190 37.44 30.77 54.50
CA ARG A 190 36.87 29.73 53.64
C ARG A 190 36.48 30.24 52.25
N ASP A 191 36.23 31.54 52.13
CA ASP A 191 35.65 32.16 50.94
C ASP A 191 36.70 32.52 49.88
N ILE A 192 37.98 32.60 50.27
CA ILE A 192 39.10 32.91 49.38
C ILE A 192 40.15 31.81 49.55
N ILE A 193 40.27 30.95 48.54
CA ILE A 193 41.30 29.90 48.52
C ILE A 193 42.56 30.49 47.90
N ILE A 194 43.62 30.58 48.70
CA ILE A 194 44.95 30.94 48.24
C ILE A 194 45.77 29.66 48.11
N GLU A 195 45.84 29.11 46.89
CA GLU A 195 46.45 27.79 46.62
C GLU A 195 47.93 27.71 47.06
N SER A 196 48.65 28.83 47.06
CA SER A 196 50.04 28.92 47.52
C SER A 196 50.20 28.77 49.03
N GLU A 197 49.16 29.02 49.82
CA GLU A 197 49.21 29.00 51.28
C GLU A 197 48.56 27.74 51.83
N TYR A 198 47.31 27.51 51.46
CA TYR A 198 46.55 26.34 51.89
C TYR A 198 45.38 26.11 50.95
N ASP A 199 45.40 24.98 50.24
CA ASP A 199 44.26 24.52 49.45
C ASP A 199 43.51 23.41 50.21
N PRO A 200 42.29 23.69 50.71
CA PRO A 200 41.47 22.72 51.44
C PRO A 200 40.95 21.57 50.55
N LEU A 201 41.05 21.68 49.22
CA LEU A 201 40.62 20.67 48.26
C LEU A 201 41.75 19.72 47.84
N LEU A 202 42.99 19.97 48.26
CA LEU A 202 44.12 19.06 48.04
C LEU A 202 43.86 17.61 48.48
N PRO A 203 43.26 17.33 49.65
CA PRO A 203 42.97 15.96 50.06
C PRO A 203 42.10 15.22 49.03
N ASN A 204 41.14 15.90 48.41
CA ASN A 204 40.29 15.29 47.39
C ASN A 204 41.06 15.05 46.09
N ARG A 205 41.97 15.96 45.71
CA ARG A 205 42.78 15.85 44.49
C ARG A 205 43.85 14.77 44.61
N GLU A 206 44.52 14.69 45.76
CA GLU A 206 45.61 13.75 46.06
C GLU A 206 45.10 12.35 46.41
N ASN A 207 44.06 12.25 47.25
CA ASN A 207 43.59 10.96 47.76
C ASN A 207 42.54 10.30 46.86
N SER A 208 42.12 10.98 45.78
CA SER A 208 41.23 10.40 44.77
C SER A 208 41.84 9.15 44.12
N ILE A 209 41.05 8.09 44.02
CA ILE A 209 41.44 6.88 43.28
C ILE A 209 41.38 7.21 41.79
N ARG A 210 42.55 7.24 41.14
CA ARG A 210 42.68 7.50 39.71
C ARG A 210 42.88 6.19 38.97
N VAL A 211 41.86 5.80 38.22
CA VAL A 211 41.87 4.62 37.36
C VAL A 211 42.57 4.97 36.06
N LYS A 212 43.71 4.31 35.79
CA LYS A 212 44.39 4.44 34.49
C LYS A 212 43.79 3.41 33.55
N THR A 213 42.77 3.81 32.81
CA THR A 213 42.29 3.02 31.69
C THR A 213 43.19 3.23 30.48
N GLU A 214 43.68 2.13 29.91
CA GLU A 214 44.22 2.12 28.55
C GLU A 214 43.11 2.39 27.53
N VAL A 215 43.36 2.14 26.23
CA VAL A 215 42.34 2.22 25.18
C VAL A 215 41.20 1.23 25.46
N LEU A 216 40.15 1.72 26.11
CA LEU A 216 38.96 0.96 26.47
C LEU A 216 38.09 0.78 25.22
N LYS A 217 37.63 -0.45 24.98
CA LYS A 217 36.76 -0.78 23.85
C LYS A 217 35.30 -0.63 24.26
N ASP A 218 34.83 0.61 24.26
CA ASP A 218 33.43 0.92 24.57
C ASP A 218 32.52 0.54 23.38
N PRO A 219 31.58 -0.42 23.55
CA PRO A 219 30.68 -0.83 22.47
C PRO A 219 29.77 0.30 21.96
N ILE A 220 29.43 1.29 22.80
CA ILE A 220 28.58 2.43 22.42
C ILE A 220 29.38 3.41 21.55
N LYS A 221 30.67 3.57 21.83
CA LYS A 221 31.58 4.44 21.07
C LYS A 221 32.30 3.72 19.94
N ARG A 222 31.97 2.46 19.65
CA ARG A 222 32.71 1.65 18.67
C ARG A 222 32.72 2.25 17.27
N SER A 223 31.67 2.95 16.86
CA SER A 223 31.63 3.65 15.56
C SER A 223 32.68 4.76 15.48
N VAL A 224 32.75 5.61 16.51
CA VAL A 224 33.75 6.69 16.62
C VAL A 224 35.15 6.11 16.73
N GLN A 225 35.33 5.11 17.60
CA GLN A 225 36.62 4.44 17.80
C GLN A 225 37.09 3.75 16.51
N ARG A 226 36.20 3.06 15.78
CA ARG A 226 36.52 2.46 14.48
C ARG A 226 36.97 3.52 13.48
N THR A 227 36.27 4.66 13.44
CA THR A 227 36.63 5.76 12.52
C THR A 227 38.01 6.31 12.85
N LEU A 228 38.32 6.50 14.13
CA LEU A 228 39.64 6.94 14.59
C LEU A 228 40.73 5.89 14.31
N GLU A 229 40.44 4.60 14.51
CA GLU A 229 41.34 3.49 14.17
C GLU A 229 41.64 3.46 12.66
N GLU A 230 40.62 3.64 11.81
CA GLU A 230 40.74 3.69 10.35
C GLU A 230 41.51 4.94 9.88
N GLN A 231 41.31 6.10 10.53
CA GLN A 231 42.11 7.31 10.30
C GLN A 231 43.57 7.13 10.72
N GLY A 232 43.83 6.47 11.85
CA GLY A 232 45.18 6.17 12.31
C GLY A 232 45.94 5.18 11.41
N LEU A 233 45.21 4.30 10.72
CA LEU A 233 45.77 3.36 9.74
C LEU A 233 45.99 3.96 8.35
N SER A 234 45.20 4.97 7.97
CA SER A 234 45.31 5.65 6.69
C SER A 234 46.33 6.79 6.76
N LYS A 235 47.61 6.48 6.49
CA LYS A 235 48.62 7.48 6.11
C LYS A 235 48.36 8.14 4.74
N SER A 236 47.30 7.71 4.03
CA SER A 236 46.86 8.33 2.78
C SER A 236 45.81 9.39 3.07
N VAL A 237 46.02 10.57 2.49
CA VAL A 237 45.16 11.76 2.60
C VAL A 237 43.81 11.50 1.93
N VAL A 238 42.97 10.69 2.55
CA VAL A 238 41.54 10.64 2.23
C VAL A 238 40.97 11.93 2.78
N HIS A 239 40.65 12.88 1.90
CA HIS A 239 39.92 14.07 2.30
C HIS A 239 38.57 13.59 2.83
N PRO A 240 38.31 13.65 4.15
CA PRO A 240 37.00 13.27 4.66
C PRO A 240 35.98 14.20 4.00
N ARG A 241 34.75 13.72 3.78
CA ARG A 241 33.63 14.64 3.57
C ARG A 241 33.71 15.69 4.67
N GLU A 242 33.52 16.97 4.31
CA GLU A 242 33.48 18.09 5.25
C GLU A 242 32.26 17.95 6.19
N THR A 243 32.30 16.99 7.09
CA THR A 243 31.39 16.85 8.21
C THR A 243 32.11 17.40 9.41
N LEU A 244 31.50 18.41 10.03
CA LEU A 244 31.99 19.06 11.24
C LEU A 244 32.30 18.02 12.32
N ASP A 245 33.41 18.19 13.04
CA ASP A 245 33.84 17.24 14.07
C ASP A 245 32.80 17.20 15.20
N VAL A 246 32.40 15.98 15.60
CA VAL A 246 31.38 15.74 16.63
C VAL A 246 31.85 16.26 18.00
N LEU A 247 33.16 16.35 18.23
CA LEU A 247 33.71 16.95 19.45
C LEU A 247 33.54 18.48 19.48
N GLU A 248 33.48 19.14 18.32
CA GLU A 248 33.27 20.59 18.24
C GLU A 248 31.83 20.99 18.61
N TRP A 249 30.86 20.09 18.44
CA TRP A 249 29.46 20.29 18.88
C TRP A 249 29.33 20.43 20.40
N ALA A 250 30.10 19.66 21.18
CA ALA A 250 30.00 19.66 22.64
C ALA A 250 30.67 20.88 23.29
N THR A 251 31.62 21.53 22.59
CA THR A 251 32.41 22.64 23.16
C THR A 251 31.71 23.98 23.17
N GLY A 252 30.50 24.09 22.62
CA GLY A 252 29.79 25.38 22.50
C GLY A 252 30.48 26.41 21.59
N LYS A 253 31.58 26.04 20.90
CA LYS A 253 32.36 26.93 20.03
C LYS A 253 31.65 27.29 18.70
N ILE A 254 30.47 26.72 18.46
CA ILE A 254 29.60 27.06 17.34
C ILE A 254 28.57 28.12 17.79
N GLU A 255 28.99 29.05 18.66
CA GLU A 255 28.25 30.30 18.85
C GLU A 255 28.58 31.24 17.70
N ALA A 256 27.55 31.93 17.22
CA ALA A 256 27.54 32.90 16.12
C ALA A 256 28.49 34.09 16.37
N THR A 257 29.79 33.82 16.37
CA THR A 257 30.86 34.78 16.56
C THR A 257 31.31 35.29 15.18
N PRO A 258 31.68 36.57 15.00
CA PRO A 258 32.05 37.17 13.70
C PRO A 258 33.23 36.50 12.95
N HIS A 259 33.85 35.47 13.53
CA HIS A 259 34.94 34.67 12.97
C HIS A 259 34.51 33.27 12.53
N GLY A 260 33.22 32.93 12.64
CA GLY A 260 32.67 31.64 12.22
C GLY A 260 32.74 31.40 10.71
N PHE A 261 32.66 30.13 10.32
CA PHE A 261 32.79 29.59 8.96
C PHE A 261 32.06 30.40 7.86
N PHE A 262 30.93 31.03 8.18
CA PHE A 262 30.18 31.91 7.29
C PHE A 262 30.96 33.17 6.87
N ALA A 263 31.71 33.79 7.78
CA ALA A 263 32.56 34.94 7.47
C ALA A 263 33.76 34.55 6.60
N LYS A 264 34.26 33.30 6.73
CA LYS A 264 35.31 32.76 5.87
C LYS A 264 34.79 32.48 4.45
N MET A 265 33.57 31.95 4.35
CA MET A 265 32.88 31.71 3.09
C MET A 265 32.51 33.01 2.34
N MET A 266 32.35 34.12 3.05
CA MET A 266 32.08 35.45 2.48
C MET A 266 33.34 36.30 2.24
N LYS A 267 34.44 36.07 2.99
CA LYS A 267 35.72 36.79 2.80
C LYS A 267 36.54 36.27 1.63
N GLU A 268 36.41 34.98 1.30
CA GLU A 268 37.03 34.41 0.11
C GLU A 268 36.19 34.80 -1.12
N GLY A 269 36.40 36.02 -1.62
CA GLY A 269 35.93 36.42 -2.93
C GLY A 269 36.34 35.36 -3.95
N ARG A 270 35.34 34.73 -4.58
CA ARG A 270 35.50 33.65 -5.55
C ARG A 270 36.57 34.00 -6.60
N THR A 271 37.81 33.57 -6.41
CA THR A 271 38.68 33.28 -7.55
C THR A 271 38.10 32.03 -8.17
N ALA A 272 37.30 32.23 -9.23
CA ALA A 272 36.68 31.17 -9.98
C ALA A 272 37.76 30.19 -10.47
N ASN A 273 37.90 29.07 -9.77
CA ASN A 273 38.72 27.97 -10.24
C ASN A 273 38.08 27.47 -11.56
N PRO A 274 38.74 27.59 -12.73
CA PRO A 274 38.11 27.34 -14.02
C PRO A 274 37.80 25.86 -14.27
N LYS A 275 38.18 24.97 -13.34
CA LYS A 275 37.94 23.53 -13.40
C LYS A 275 36.82 23.13 -12.43
N LYS A 276 35.64 23.73 -12.55
CA LYS A 276 34.44 23.17 -11.90
C LYS A 276 34.10 21.85 -12.59
N SER A 277 34.07 20.78 -11.80
CA SER A 277 33.57 19.48 -12.20
C SER A 277 32.21 19.64 -12.91
N LYS A 278 32.04 19.02 -14.09
CA LYS A 278 30.79 19.03 -14.87
C LYS A 278 29.58 18.52 -14.06
N THR A 279 29.80 17.82 -12.95
CA THR A 279 28.74 17.35 -12.05
C THR A 279 28.19 18.41 -11.09
N GLN A 280 28.86 19.56 -10.90
CA GLN A 280 28.38 20.64 -10.02
C GLN A 280 27.75 21.83 -10.75
N GLN A 281 27.71 21.82 -12.09
CA GLN A 281 26.92 22.79 -12.85
C GLN A 281 25.47 22.31 -12.92
N SER A 282 24.58 23.00 -12.21
CA SER A 282 23.14 22.88 -12.45
C SER A 282 22.84 23.34 -13.87
N ARG A 283 22.33 22.44 -14.73
CA ARG A 283 21.84 22.80 -16.07
C ARG A 283 20.55 23.64 -16.02
N VAL A 284 19.94 23.71 -14.84
CA VAL A 284 18.66 24.37 -14.52
C VAL A 284 18.89 25.80 -13.99
N SER A 285 20.15 26.25 -13.90
CA SER A 285 20.48 27.55 -13.28
C SER A 285 19.87 28.76 -13.99
N SER A 286 19.44 28.66 -15.25
CA SER A 286 18.85 29.76 -16.00
C SER A 286 17.32 29.87 -15.88
N CYS A 287 16.64 28.93 -15.21
CA CYS A 287 15.17 28.88 -15.16
C CYS A 287 14.59 28.81 -13.74
N LEU A 288 15.42 29.02 -12.70
CA LEU A 288 14.98 29.13 -11.30
C LEU A 288 14.61 30.56 -10.89
N ASP A 289 14.33 31.44 -11.85
CA ASP A 289 13.69 32.73 -11.56
C ASP A 289 12.16 32.53 -11.55
N GLN A 290 11.55 32.73 -10.38
CA GLN A 290 10.13 32.52 -10.13
C GLN A 290 9.21 33.39 -11.00
N TYR A 291 9.76 34.45 -11.61
CA TYR A 291 9.02 35.40 -12.44
C TYR A 291 9.33 35.29 -13.94
N ASN A 292 10.43 34.63 -14.33
CA ASN A 292 10.86 34.47 -15.73
C ASN A 292 11.15 33.00 -16.07
N ILE A 293 10.09 32.21 -16.19
CA ILE A 293 10.19 30.81 -16.61
C ILE A 293 10.32 30.77 -18.13
N ALA A 294 11.47 30.28 -18.63
CA ALA A 294 11.66 30.05 -20.06
C ALA A 294 10.68 28.98 -20.57
N ARG A 295 9.82 29.34 -21.53
CA ARG A 295 8.79 28.45 -22.11
C ARG A 295 9.19 28.02 -23.51
N GLY A 296 9.07 26.73 -23.82
CA GLY A 296 9.27 26.19 -25.17
C GLY A 296 9.88 24.79 -25.19
N THR A 297 9.53 24.00 -26.21
CA THR A 297 10.02 22.62 -26.40
C THR A 297 11.53 22.57 -26.60
N ALA A 298 12.14 23.60 -27.20
CA ALA A 298 13.58 23.71 -27.37
C ALA A 298 14.34 23.87 -26.04
N VAL A 299 13.78 24.61 -25.08
CA VAL A 299 14.33 24.78 -23.74
C VAL A 299 14.23 23.46 -22.97
N LEU A 300 13.06 22.81 -23.05
CA LEU A 300 12.81 21.52 -22.41
C LEU A 300 13.78 20.42 -22.92
N ASN A 301 14.01 20.34 -24.23
CA ASN A 301 14.93 19.36 -24.82
C ASN A 301 16.40 19.61 -24.47
N LYS A 302 16.76 20.87 -24.17
CA LYS A 302 18.11 21.25 -23.73
C LYS A 302 18.33 20.89 -22.26
N GLU A 303 17.31 21.06 -21.43
CA GLU A 303 17.33 20.70 -20.00
C GLU A 303 17.21 19.19 -19.78
N PHE A 304 16.35 18.53 -20.56
CA PHE A 304 16.05 17.10 -20.51
C PHE A 304 16.36 16.43 -21.86
N PRO A 305 17.64 16.25 -22.22
CA PRO A 305 17.99 15.55 -23.44
C PRO A 305 17.46 14.12 -23.38
N ALA A 306 16.83 13.66 -24.46
CA ALA A 306 16.33 12.29 -24.56
C ALA A 306 17.47 11.30 -24.21
N GLY A 307 17.22 10.45 -23.21
CA GLY A 307 18.20 9.48 -22.74
C GLY A 307 18.70 8.56 -23.87
N LYS A 308 19.87 7.95 -23.68
CA LYS A 308 20.43 7.01 -24.65
C LYS A 308 19.43 5.87 -24.89
N ARG A 309 18.79 5.87 -26.07
CA ARG A 309 17.91 4.77 -26.49
C ARG A 309 18.75 3.51 -26.63
N THR A 310 18.40 2.45 -25.91
CA THR A 310 18.89 1.10 -26.20
C THR A 310 18.36 0.71 -27.57
N LYS A 311 19.23 0.66 -28.58
CA LYS A 311 18.90 0.01 -29.85
C LYS A 311 18.80 -1.47 -29.57
N HIS A 312 17.60 -1.97 -29.26
CA HIS A 312 17.38 -3.41 -29.37
C HIS A 312 17.57 -3.77 -30.85
N PRO A 313 18.49 -4.69 -31.20
CA PRO A 313 18.58 -5.14 -32.57
C PRO A 313 17.22 -5.74 -32.96
N PRO A 314 16.72 -5.50 -34.19
CA PRO A 314 15.48 -6.10 -34.62
C PRO A 314 15.61 -7.62 -34.54
N LYS A 315 14.71 -8.28 -33.78
CA LYS A 315 14.59 -9.73 -33.78
C LYS A 315 14.37 -10.16 -35.22
N LYS A 316 15.34 -10.87 -35.82
CA LYS A 316 15.13 -11.61 -37.06
C LYS A 316 13.96 -12.56 -36.79
N ARG A 317 12.81 -12.33 -37.44
CA ARG A 317 11.78 -13.35 -37.55
C ARG A 317 12.40 -14.48 -38.35
N VAL A 318 12.56 -15.64 -37.72
CA VAL A 318 12.83 -16.86 -38.46
C VAL A 318 11.49 -17.26 -39.05
N ASP A 319 11.36 -17.11 -40.36
CA ASP A 319 10.17 -17.58 -41.06
C ASP A 319 10.11 -19.11 -40.96
N PRO A 320 8.92 -19.71 -40.70
CA PRO A 320 8.78 -21.15 -40.70
C PRO A 320 9.09 -21.70 -42.09
N ILE A 321 10.04 -22.63 -42.14
CA ILE A 321 10.38 -23.43 -43.31
C ILE A 321 9.13 -24.19 -43.75
N PHE A 322 8.47 -23.71 -44.81
CA PHE A 322 7.62 -24.55 -45.64
C PHE A 322 8.52 -25.30 -46.61
N GLY A 323 8.59 -26.62 -46.43
CA GLY A 323 9.37 -27.51 -47.26
C GLY A 323 9.04 -28.96 -46.94
N VAL A 324 7.87 -29.42 -47.35
CA VAL A 324 7.64 -30.83 -47.64
C VAL A 324 7.08 -30.88 -49.05
N GLY A 325 7.96 -31.18 -49.98
CA GLY A 325 7.63 -31.70 -51.30
C GLY A 325 8.48 -32.95 -51.49
N GLU A 326 7.86 -34.10 -51.27
CA GLU A 326 7.96 -35.34 -52.07
C GLU A 326 6.98 -36.38 -51.51
#